data_AF-K5WR72-F1
#
_entry.id   AF-K5WR72-F1
#
_cell.length_a   1.000
_cell.length_b   1.000
_cell.length_c   1.000
_cell.angle_alpha   90.00
_cell.angle_beta   90.00
_cell.angle_gamma   90.00
#
_symmetry.space_group_name_H-M   'P 1'
#
loop_
_entity.id
_entity.type
_entity.pdbx_description
1 polymer ?
#
loop_
_entity_poly.entity_id
_entity_poly.type
_entity_poly.pdbx_seq_one_letter_code
_entity_poly.pdbx_strand_id
1 'polypeptide(L)'
;MNPTAEQLMIAKRLRDLSASWIRTIRQSLQLFSVVPGFHPNYPLPLDFPFSNTPIQEKVHWFEEGSSDSARYKFNVYLEYHLDRALNSFPAIWILRSSDISILGRVEVDYRILHDTESPIRLTADFVLEMMEQSLHFEQPLRLSSRTITNSSDRGGAPTISEIFELRAFSGVLIMEVARRLVKVRNCATCGELLPPTEPHACMAHLSDATSST
;
A
#
# COMPACT_ATOMS: atom_id res chain seq x y z
N MET A 1 11.69 19.08 -18.07
CA MET A 1 13.15 18.84 -18.23
C MET A 1 13.38 17.34 -18.14
N ASN A 2 14.23 16.78 -19.00
CA ASN A 2 14.62 15.37 -18.91
C ASN A 2 15.71 15.20 -17.85
N PRO A 3 15.71 14.12 -17.07
CA PRO A 3 16.73 13.88 -16.05
C PRO A 3 18.10 13.62 -16.68
N THR A 4 19.17 14.09 -16.01
CA THR A 4 20.56 13.79 -16.40
C THR A 4 20.91 12.34 -16.08
N ALA A 5 21.96 11.79 -16.71
CA ALA A 5 22.45 10.44 -16.41
C ALA A 5 22.85 10.27 -14.93
N GLU A 6 23.46 11.31 -14.36
CA GLU A 6 23.80 11.38 -12.93
C GLU A 6 22.54 11.32 -12.05
N GLN A 7 21.49 12.09 -12.39
CA GLN A 7 20.22 12.04 -11.67
C GLN A 7 19.56 10.66 -11.71
N LEU A 8 19.63 9.97 -12.86
CA LEU A 8 19.12 8.60 -13.00
C LEU A 8 19.92 7.60 -12.15
N MET A 9 21.24 7.74 -12.12
CA MET A 9 22.12 6.91 -11.29
C MET A 9 21.85 7.14 -9.80
N ILE A 10 21.79 8.40 -9.35
CA ILE A 10 21.46 8.76 -7.97
C ILE A 10 20.11 8.18 -7.57
N ALA A 11 19.08 8.36 -8.41
CA ALA A 11 17.74 7.86 -8.14
C ALA A 11 17.72 6.33 -8.00
N LYS A 12 18.38 5.61 -8.90
CA LYS A 12 18.50 4.16 -8.84
C LYS A 12 19.21 3.72 -7.56
N ARG A 13 20.38 4.32 -7.27
CA ARG A 13 21.18 3.97 -6.09
C ARG A 13 20.43 4.23 -4.79
N LEU A 14 19.73 5.36 -4.72
CA LEU A 14 18.91 5.73 -3.58
C LEU A 14 17.74 4.75 -3.39
N ARG A 15 17.13 4.28 -4.48
CA ARG A 15 16.09 3.24 -4.45
C ARG A 15 16.63 1.90 -3.95
N ASP A 16 17.79 1.47 -4.42
CA ASP A 16 18.43 0.22 -4.00
C ASP A 16 18.77 0.23 -2.49
N LEU A 17 19.36 1.34 -2.02
CA LEU A 17 19.68 1.54 -0.60
C LEU A 17 18.42 1.59 0.26
N SER A 18 17.37 2.25 -0.23
CA SER A 18 16.08 2.29 0.43
C SER A 18 15.41 0.92 0.50
N ALA A 19 15.48 0.11 -0.56
CA ALA A 19 14.96 -1.25 -0.56
C ALA A 19 15.72 -2.13 0.45
N SER A 20 17.04 -1.97 0.53
CA SER A 20 17.85 -2.64 1.56
C SER A 20 17.41 -2.25 2.97
N TRP A 21 17.19 -0.96 3.22
CA TRP A 21 16.74 -0.46 4.52
C TRP A 21 15.38 -1.06 4.92
N ILE A 22 14.40 -1.03 4.02
CA ILE A 22 13.07 -1.65 4.24
C ILE A 22 13.21 -3.13 4.57
N ARG A 23 14.05 -3.87 3.83
CA ARG A 23 14.30 -5.29 4.10
C ARG A 23 14.90 -5.53 5.48
N THR A 24 15.85 -4.69 5.93
CA THR A 24 16.43 -4.79 7.28
C THR A 24 15.39 -4.55 8.37
N ILE A 25 14.47 -3.59 8.17
CA ILE A 25 13.34 -3.38 9.09
C ILE A 25 12.48 -4.65 9.16
N ARG A 26 12.08 -5.21 8.00
CA ARG A 26 11.27 -6.44 7.95
C ARG A 26 11.92 -7.63 8.65
N GLN A 27 13.20 -7.86 8.39
CA GLN A 27 13.98 -8.92 9.06
C GLN A 27 13.99 -8.72 10.58
N SER A 28 14.16 -7.47 11.03
CA SER A 28 14.11 -7.12 12.45
C SER A 28 12.73 -7.37 13.06
N LEU A 29 11.64 -7.05 12.35
CA LEU A 29 10.28 -7.37 12.80
C LEU A 29 10.06 -8.87 12.99
N GLN A 30 10.59 -9.69 12.09
CA GLN A 30 10.49 -11.15 12.21
C GLN A 30 11.24 -11.66 13.44
N LEU A 31 12.44 -11.11 13.72
CA LEU A 31 13.22 -11.44 14.91
C LEU A 31 12.52 -11.03 16.22
N PHE A 32 11.84 -9.88 16.24
CA PHE A 32 11.16 -9.35 17.41
C PHE A 32 9.66 -9.68 17.47
N SER A 33 9.15 -10.50 16.55
CA SER A 33 7.72 -10.84 16.44
C SER A 33 7.13 -11.46 17.71
N VAL A 34 7.96 -12.09 18.54
CA VAL A 34 7.59 -12.70 19.83
C VAL A 34 7.56 -11.69 20.99
N VAL A 35 8.18 -10.51 20.82
CA VAL A 35 8.25 -9.43 21.84
C VAL A 35 7.87 -8.09 21.19
N PRO A 36 6.63 -7.93 20.70
CA PRO A 36 6.24 -6.77 19.90
C PRO A 36 6.28 -5.47 20.73
N GLY A 37 6.86 -4.42 20.14
CA GLY A 37 6.72 -3.02 20.58
C GLY A 37 7.43 -2.58 21.85
N PHE A 38 7.77 -3.49 22.76
CA PHE A 38 8.43 -3.16 24.04
C PHE A 38 9.94 -3.37 24.05
N HIS A 39 10.49 -3.91 22.96
CA HIS A 39 11.93 -4.13 22.86
C HIS A 39 12.65 -2.81 22.50
N PRO A 40 13.73 -2.42 23.20
CA PRO A 40 14.45 -1.17 22.93
C PRO A 40 15.05 -1.08 21.52
N ASN A 41 15.24 -2.22 20.85
CA ASN A 41 15.72 -2.29 19.47
C ASN A 41 14.60 -2.53 18.44
N TYR A 42 13.33 -2.37 18.83
CA TYR A 42 12.21 -2.50 17.89
C TYR A 42 12.30 -1.37 16.85
N PRO A 43 12.27 -1.69 15.54
CA PRO A 43 12.69 -0.74 14.50
C PRO A 43 11.62 0.27 14.08
N LEU A 44 10.41 0.17 14.64
CA LEU A 44 9.25 0.95 14.20
C LEU A 44 8.52 1.61 15.38
N PRO A 45 7.81 2.72 15.15
CA PRO A 45 6.84 3.24 16.11
C PRO A 45 5.76 2.21 16.46
N LEU A 46 5.22 2.30 17.68
CA LEU A 46 4.15 1.40 18.17
C LEU A 46 2.87 1.46 17.34
N ASP A 47 2.60 2.60 16.70
CA ASP A 47 1.41 2.91 15.91
C ASP A 47 1.60 2.65 14.41
N PHE A 48 2.76 2.15 13.99
CA PHE A 48 2.98 1.70 12.61
C PHE A 48 2.07 0.49 12.27
N PRO A 49 1.44 0.41 11.08
CA PRO A 49 1.69 1.20 9.87
C PRO A 49 0.90 2.50 9.72
N PHE A 50 0.07 2.88 10.71
CA PHE A 50 -0.84 4.02 10.59
C PHE A 50 -0.32 5.28 11.31
N SER A 51 0.98 5.29 11.65
CA SER A 51 1.59 6.43 12.30
C SER A 51 1.62 7.64 11.38
N ASN A 52 1.16 8.79 11.89
CA ASN A 52 1.31 10.07 11.19
C ASN A 52 2.72 10.64 11.33
N THR A 53 3.61 9.99 12.08
CA THR A 53 5.01 10.41 12.24
C THR A 53 5.86 9.70 11.19
N PRO A 54 6.55 10.43 10.30
CA PRO A 54 7.46 9.84 9.33
C PRO A 54 8.58 9.04 10.00
N ILE A 55 8.89 7.88 9.44
CA ILE A 55 10.10 7.12 9.81
C ILE A 55 11.21 7.59 8.87
N GLN A 56 12.36 7.96 9.44
CA GLN A 56 13.47 8.54 8.69
C GLN A 56 14.71 7.66 8.72
N GLU A 57 15.41 7.58 7.58
CA GLU A 57 16.76 7.02 7.44
C GLU A 57 17.71 8.02 6.78
N LYS A 58 18.97 8.02 7.21
CA LYS A 58 20.03 8.87 6.64
C LYS A 58 20.90 8.06 5.69
N VAL A 59 20.60 8.15 4.40
CA VAL A 59 21.35 7.45 3.36
C VAL A 59 22.55 8.29 2.92
N HIS A 60 23.73 7.69 2.94
CA HIS A 60 24.94 8.33 2.45
C HIS A 60 25.83 7.32 1.73
N TRP A 61 26.47 7.75 0.64
CA TRP A 61 27.49 6.96 -0.05
C TRP A 61 28.53 7.86 -0.71
N PHE A 62 29.58 7.22 -1.20
CA PHE A 62 30.67 7.86 -1.92
C PHE A 62 30.82 7.16 -3.27
N GLU A 63 31.11 7.92 -4.31
CA GLU A 63 31.53 7.41 -5.61
C GLU A 63 32.95 7.87 -5.88
N GLU A 64 33.87 6.93 -6.00
CA GLU A 64 35.23 7.20 -6.41
C GLU A 64 35.28 7.31 -7.93
N GLY A 65 35.55 8.53 -8.43
CA GLY A 65 35.90 8.77 -9.82
C GLY A 65 37.41 8.66 -10.04
N SER A 66 37.82 8.70 -11.31
CA SER A 66 39.23 8.64 -11.71
C SER A 66 40.07 9.86 -11.29
N SER A 67 39.43 10.94 -10.85
CA SER A 67 40.09 12.21 -10.50
C SER A 67 39.46 12.94 -9.30
N ASP A 68 38.16 12.75 -9.04
CA ASP A 68 37.47 13.30 -7.87
C ASP A 68 36.50 12.27 -7.27
N SER A 69 36.28 12.38 -5.95
CA SER A 69 35.26 11.60 -5.25
C SER A 69 34.00 12.44 -5.04
N ALA A 70 32.85 11.89 -5.44
CA ALA A 70 31.55 12.51 -5.19
C ALA A 70 30.96 11.96 -3.88
N ARG A 71 30.42 12.84 -3.03
CA ARG A 71 29.77 12.47 -1.78
C ARG A 71 28.29 12.80 -1.84
N TYR A 72 27.46 11.80 -1.61
CA TYR A 72 26.01 11.92 -1.65
C TYR A 72 25.40 11.71 -0.26
N LYS A 73 24.44 12.55 0.10
CA LYS A 73 23.73 12.49 1.39
C LYS A 73 22.27 12.83 1.17
N PHE A 74 21.39 11.92 1.56
CA PHE A 74 19.94 12.08 1.45
C PHE A 74 19.27 11.65 2.75
N ASN A 75 18.20 12.33 3.12
CA ASN A 75 17.25 11.78 4.08
C ASN A 75 16.15 11.07 3.31
N VAL A 76 15.77 9.88 3.76
CA VAL A 76 14.63 9.14 3.22
C VAL A 76 13.55 9.07 4.30
N TYR A 77 12.31 9.28 3.89
CA TYR A 77 11.15 9.34 4.77
C TYR A 77 10.11 8.33 4.29
N LEU A 78 9.70 7.42 5.18
CA LEU A 78 8.53 6.57 5.00
C LEU A 78 7.36 7.23 5.74
N GLU A 79 6.31 7.55 5.00
CA GLU A 79 5.17 8.31 5.48
C GLU A 79 3.87 7.60 5.19
N TYR A 80 2.90 7.79 6.07
CA TYR A 80 1.53 7.36 5.88
C TYR A 80 0.61 8.58 5.72
N HIS A 81 -0.29 8.51 4.76
CA HIS A 81 -1.30 9.53 4.48
C HIS A 81 -2.64 8.86 4.16
N LEU A 82 -3.74 9.49 4.56
CA LEU A 82 -5.08 9.12 4.11
C LEU A 82 -5.58 10.18 3.13
N ASP A 83 -5.66 9.84 1.84
CA ASP A 83 -6.09 10.79 0.82
C ASP A 83 -7.62 10.84 0.74
N ARG A 84 -8.20 11.88 1.35
CA ARG A 84 -9.65 12.07 1.38
C ARG A 84 -10.25 12.77 0.16
N ALA A 85 -9.42 13.18 -0.79
CA ALA A 85 -9.90 13.87 -1.99
C ALA A 85 -10.38 12.89 -3.08
N LEU A 86 -9.97 11.63 -2.99
CA LEU A 86 -10.35 10.59 -3.94
C LEU A 86 -11.57 9.80 -3.45
N ASN A 87 -12.47 9.42 -4.37
CA ASN A 87 -13.67 8.64 -4.05
C ASN A 87 -13.37 7.30 -3.35
N SER A 88 -12.15 6.76 -3.49
CA SER A 88 -11.71 5.51 -2.83
C SER A 88 -10.98 5.73 -1.50
N PHE A 89 -10.83 6.99 -1.07
CA PHE A 89 -10.17 7.41 0.18
C PHE A 89 -8.85 6.69 0.51
N PRO A 90 -7.93 6.44 -0.45
CA PRO A 90 -6.90 5.43 -0.28
C PRO A 90 -5.97 5.76 0.89
N ALA A 91 -5.58 4.73 1.62
CA ALA A 91 -4.44 4.79 2.52
C ALA A 91 -3.16 4.65 1.70
N ILE A 92 -2.24 5.59 1.90
CA ILE A 92 -1.05 5.72 1.07
C ILE A 92 0.18 5.67 1.96
N TRP A 93 1.09 4.76 1.64
CA TRP A 93 2.45 4.77 2.16
C TRP A 93 3.38 5.28 1.07
N ILE A 94 4.17 6.30 1.40
CA ILE A 94 5.09 6.94 0.45
C ILE A 94 6.49 6.88 1.04
N LEU A 95 7.44 6.41 0.23
CA LEU A 95 8.86 6.55 0.51
C LEU A 95 9.41 7.68 -0.36
N ARG A 96 9.90 8.75 0.25
CA ARG A 96 10.42 9.93 -0.45
C ARG A 96 11.79 10.35 0.06
N SER A 97 12.57 10.99 -0.79
CA SER A 97 13.83 11.63 -0.39
C SER A 97 13.63 13.09 0.04
N SER A 98 14.61 13.67 0.75
CA SER A 98 14.66 15.10 1.10
C SER A 98 14.54 16.02 -0.10
N ASP A 99 14.94 15.52 -1.27
CA ASP A 99 14.97 16.28 -2.52
C ASP A 99 13.70 16.00 -3.36
N ILE A 100 12.63 15.56 -2.69
CA ILE A 100 11.24 15.45 -3.16
C ILE A 100 10.96 14.28 -4.12
N SER A 101 11.96 13.48 -4.49
CA SER A 101 11.72 12.30 -5.32
C SER A 101 10.95 11.20 -4.55
N ILE A 102 9.78 10.83 -5.06
CA ILE A 102 9.06 9.61 -4.62
C ILE A 102 9.86 8.41 -5.12
N LEU A 103 10.34 7.60 -4.18
CA LEU A 103 11.12 6.40 -4.44
C LEU A 103 10.20 5.18 -4.58
N GLY A 104 9.18 5.10 -3.73
CA GLY A 104 8.17 4.04 -3.71
C GLY A 104 6.83 4.53 -3.18
N ARG A 105 5.74 3.89 -3.61
CA ARG A 105 4.38 4.24 -3.22
C ARG A 105 3.50 2.99 -3.19
N VAL A 106 2.79 2.82 -2.09
CA VAL A 106 1.79 1.76 -1.91
C VAL A 106 0.47 2.42 -1.55
N GLU A 107 -0.59 2.02 -2.25
CA GLU A 107 -1.95 2.42 -1.94
C GLU A 107 -2.78 1.22 -1.55
N VAL A 108 -3.65 1.41 -0.57
CA VAL A 108 -4.68 0.45 -0.20
C VAL A 108 -6.03 1.15 -0.25
N ASP A 109 -6.97 0.55 -0.97
CA ASP A 109 -8.36 1.00 -0.99
C ASP A 109 -8.93 1.06 0.44
N TYR A 110 -9.54 2.18 0.81
CA TYR A 110 -10.09 2.40 2.15
C TYR A 110 -11.12 1.36 2.56
N ARG A 111 -11.84 0.80 1.59
CA ARG A 111 -12.85 -0.24 1.86
C ARG A 111 -12.22 -1.51 2.43
N ILE A 112 -10.97 -1.80 2.07
CA ILE A 112 -10.21 -2.94 2.61
C ILE A 112 -9.79 -2.67 4.07
N LEU A 113 -9.48 -1.41 4.39
CA LEU A 113 -9.14 -1.00 5.76
C LEU A 113 -10.31 -1.13 6.74
N HIS A 114 -11.51 -0.78 6.27
CA HIS A 114 -12.72 -0.73 7.09
C HIS A 114 -13.54 -2.02 7.06
N ASP A 115 -13.10 -3.00 6.29
CA ASP A 115 -13.72 -4.32 6.21
C ASP A 115 -13.33 -5.18 7.41
N THR A 116 -14.28 -5.35 8.34
CA THR A 116 -14.13 -6.17 9.54
C THR A 116 -13.95 -7.67 9.24
N GLU A 117 -14.36 -8.12 8.05
CA GLU A 117 -14.24 -9.51 7.60
C GLU A 117 -13.19 -9.67 6.50
N SER A 118 -12.31 -8.68 6.33
CA SER A 118 -11.26 -8.72 5.31
C SER A 118 -10.31 -9.88 5.58
N PRO A 119 -10.03 -10.74 4.57
CA PRO A 119 -8.99 -11.74 4.70
C PRO A 119 -7.59 -11.10 4.73
N ILE A 120 -7.48 -9.82 4.39
CA ILE A 120 -6.22 -9.07 4.40
C ILE A 120 -6.05 -8.39 5.74
N ARG A 121 -4.89 -8.63 6.37
CA ARG A 121 -4.43 -7.89 7.54
C ARG A 121 -3.31 -6.96 7.13
N LEU A 122 -3.52 -5.66 7.27
CA LEU A 122 -2.48 -4.64 7.01
C LEU A 122 -1.54 -4.54 8.22
N THR A 123 -0.65 -5.51 8.33
CA THR A 123 0.40 -5.51 9.35
C THR A 123 1.58 -4.62 8.92
N ALA A 124 2.47 -4.34 9.86
CA ALA A 124 3.72 -3.66 9.57
C ALA A 124 4.53 -4.37 8.47
N ASP A 125 4.67 -5.70 8.58
CA ASP A 125 5.40 -6.50 7.59
C ASP A 125 4.74 -6.45 6.22
N PHE A 126 3.40 -6.51 6.16
CA PHE A 126 2.66 -6.42 4.90
C PHE A 126 2.93 -5.10 4.15
N VAL A 127 2.86 -3.97 4.84
CA VAL A 127 3.10 -2.64 4.23
C VAL A 127 4.54 -2.52 3.76
N LEU A 128 5.49 -3.00 4.55
CA LEU A 128 6.91 -2.97 4.19
C LEU A 128 7.21 -3.91 3.01
N GLU A 129 6.57 -5.07 2.93
CA GLU A 129 6.66 -5.97 1.78
C GLU A 129 6.19 -5.28 0.51
N MET A 130 5.00 -4.68 0.55
CA MET A 130 4.48 -3.95 -0.60
C MET A 130 5.38 -2.78 -1.00
N MET A 131 5.98 -2.09 -0.02
CA MET A 131 6.92 -1.00 -0.30
C MET A 131 8.19 -1.53 -0.98
N GLU A 132 8.75 -2.64 -0.49
CA GLU A 132 9.89 -3.31 -1.12
C GLU A 132 9.55 -3.71 -2.57
N GLN A 133 8.36 -4.27 -2.81
CA GLN A 133 7.88 -4.58 -4.16
C GLN A 133 7.76 -3.32 -5.03
N SER A 134 7.22 -2.22 -4.50
CA SER A 134 7.11 -0.95 -5.24
C SER A 134 8.47 -0.41 -5.66
N LEU A 135 9.47 -0.52 -4.78
CA LEU A 135 10.86 -0.15 -5.09
C LEU A 135 11.45 -1.08 -6.15
N HIS A 136 11.21 -2.39 -6.06
CA HIS A 136 11.73 -3.37 -7.02
C HIS A 136 11.14 -3.18 -8.42
N PHE A 137 9.84 -2.96 -8.53
CA PHE A 137 9.15 -2.73 -9.81
C PHE A 137 9.29 -1.30 -10.34
N GLU A 138 9.88 -0.40 -9.55
CA GLU A 138 10.00 1.03 -9.85
C GLU A 138 8.65 1.69 -10.19
N GLN A 139 7.55 1.17 -9.63
CA GLN A 139 6.20 1.62 -9.90
C GLN A 139 5.39 1.72 -8.61
N PRO A 140 4.48 2.70 -8.52
CA PRO A 140 3.46 2.70 -7.49
C PRO A 140 2.61 1.43 -7.57
N LEU A 141 2.31 0.85 -6.42
CA LEU A 141 1.47 -0.33 -6.29
C LEU A 141 0.16 0.03 -5.59
N ARG A 142 -0.93 -0.64 -5.99
CA ARG A 142 -2.26 -0.49 -5.41
C ARG A 142 -2.82 -1.86 -5.06
N LEU A 143 -3.23 -2.00 -3.81
CA LEU A 143 -4.07 -3.08 -3.32
C LEU A 143 -5.53 -2.66 -3.43
N SER A 144 -6.28 -3.43 -4.21
CA SER A 144 -7.70 -3.21 -4.44
C SER A 144 -8.43 -4.55 -4.49
N SER A 145 -9.76 -4.53 -4.42
CA SER A 145 -10.57 -5.71 -4.64
C SER A 145 -11.39 -5.59 -5.92
N ARG A 146 -11.67 -6.74 -6.54
CA ARG A 146 -12.66 -6.87 -7.63
C ARG A 146 -13.56 -8.07 -7.37
N THR A 147 -14.79 -8.00 -7.82
CA THR A 147 -15.75 -9.10 -7.73
C THR A 147 -15.87 -9.81 -9.07
N ILE A 148 -15.86 -11.14 -9.06
CA ILE A 148 -16.21 -11.99 -10.19
C ILE A 148 -17.46 -12.80 -9.89
N THR A 149 -18.35 -12.90 -10.87
CA THR A 149 -19.52 -13.76 -10.78
C THR A 149 -19.24 -15.04 -11.55
N ASN A 150 -19.19 -16.17 -10.85
CA ASN A 150 -19.09 -17.47 -11.48
C ASN A 150 -20.51 -17.99 -11.70
N SER A 151 -20.98 -17.91 -12.95
CA SER A 151 -22.19 -18.62 -13.37
C SER A 151 -21.89 -20.11 -13.39
N SER A 152 -22.64 -20.90 -12.62
CA SER A 152 -22.54 -22.36 -12.76
C SER A 152 -23.24 -22.77 -14.05
N ASP A 153 -22.55 -23.50 -14.94
CA ASP A 153 -23.12 -24.01 -16.20
C ASP A 153 -24.21 -25.09 -15.97
N ARG A 154 -24.54 -25.40 -14.72
CA ARG A 154 -25.45 -26.49 -14.32
C ARG A 154 -26.49 -26.08 -13.28
N GLY A 155 -27.10 -24.90 -13.45
CA GLY A 155 -28.34 -24.54 -12.73
C GLY A 155 -28.21 -24.27 -11.23
N GLY A 156 -27.00 -24.16 -10.68
CA GLY A 156 -26.75 -23.69 -9.32
C GLY A 156 -26.75 -22.16 -9.24
N ALA A 157 -27.03 -21.62 -8.04
CA ALA A 157 -27.00 -20.18 -7.79
C ALA A 157 -25.61 -19.60 -8.13
N PRO A 158 -25.55 -18.42 -8.79
CA PRO A 158 -24.27 -17.78 -9.11
C PRO A 158 -23.49 -17.51 -7.83
N THR A 159 -22.20 -17.87 -7.83
CA THR A 159 -21.30 -17.56 -6.72
C THR A 159 -20.50 -16.32 -7.05
N ILE A 160 -20.50 -15.34 -6.14
CA ILE A 160 -19.66 -14.15 -6.29
C ILE A 160 -18.40 -14.38 -5.45
N SER A 161 -17.24 -14.21 -6.08
CA SER A 161 -15.95 -14.19 -5.39
C SER A 161 -15.39 -12.79 -5.42
N GLU A 162 -14.99 -12.28 -4.27
CA GLU A 162 -14.16 -11.09 -4.19
C GLU A 162 -12.69 -11.51 -4.17
N ILE A 163 -11.91 -10.93 -5.08
CA ILE A 163 -10.49 -11.19 -5.23
C ILE A 163 -9.77 -9.90 -4.87
N PHE A 164 -8.85 -10.00 -3.92
CA PHE A 164 -7.99 -8.91 -3.53
C PHE A 164 -6.66 -9.02 -4.24
N GLU A 165 -6.26 -7.96 -4.94
CA GLU A 165 -5.16 -7.99 -5.89
C GLU A 165 -4.24 -6.81 -5.67
N LEU A 166 -2.95 -7.10 -5.72
CA LEU A 166 -1.90 -6.10 -5.82
C LEU A 166 -1.61 -5.86 -7.30
N ARG A 167 -1.77 -4.61 -7.74
CA ARG A 167 -1.52 -4.19 -9.12
C ARG A 167 -0.55 -3.04 -9.15
N ALA A 168 0.28 -2.97 -10.19
CA ALA A 168 0.96 -1.72 -10.51
C ALA A 168 -0.06 -0.70 -11.04
N PHE A 169 0.26 0.59 -10.95
CA PHE A 169 -0.62 1.65 -11.49
C PHE A 169 -0.80 1.59 -13.01
N SER A 170 0.11 0.91 -13.70
CA SER A 170 -0.03 0.52 -15.12
C SER A 170 -1.17 -0.47 -15.37
N GLY A 171 -1.79 -1.01 -14.31
CA GLY A 171 -2.87 -2.00 -14.37
C GLY A 171 -2.39 -3.45 -14.36
N VAL A 172 -1.08 -3.68 -14.47
CA VAL A 172 -0.47 -5.02 -14.45
C VAL A 172 -0.72 -5.68 -13.09
N LEU A 173 -1.24 -6.91 -13.12
CA LEU A 173 -1.39 -7.73 -11.93
C LEU A 173 -0.03 -8.22 -11.45
N ILE A 174 0.30 -7.91 -10.19
CA ILE A 174 1.51 -8.41 -9.53
C ILE A 174 1.18 -9.73 -8.85
N MET A 175 0.13 -9.76 -8.02
CA MET A 175 -0.32 -10.97 -7.34
C MET A 175 -1.78 -10.88 -6.88
N GLU A 176 -2.42 -12.04 -6.77
CA GLU A 176 -3.62 -12.24 -5.96
C GLU A 176 -3.19 -12.42 -4.50
N VAL A 177 -3.66 -11.54 -3.61
CA VAL A 177 -3.30 -11.53 -2.18
C VAL A 177 -4.23 -12.44 -1.40
N ALA A 178 -5.53 -12.39 -1.71
CA ALA A 178 -6.55 -13.18 -1.04
C ALA A 178 -7.80 -13.29 -1.90
N ARG A 179 -8.66 -14.23 -1.51
CA ARG A 179 -10.00 -14.40 -2.10
C ARG A 179 -10.99 -14.80 -1.02
N ARG A 180 -12.22 -14.30 -1.14
CA ARG A 180 -13.34 -14.81 -0.35
C ARG A 180 -14.59 -14.95 -1.21
N LEU A 181 -15.46 -15.87 -0.78
CA LEU A 181 -16.82 -15.95 -1.31
C LEU A 181 -17.65 -14.86 -0.63
N VAL A 182 -18.40 -14.11 -1.43
CA VAL A 182 -19.26 -13.05 -0.93
C VAL A 182 -20.71 -13.37 -1.27
N LYS A 183 -21.59 -13.21 -0.28
CA LYS A 183 -23.02 -13.28 -0.52
C LYS A 183 -23.41 -12.05 -1.32
N VAL A 184 -24.22 -12.24 -2.36
CA VAL A 184 -24.81 -11.14 -3.12
C VAL A 184 -25.57 -10.24 -2.14
N ARG A 185 -25.19 -8.97 -2.10
CA ARG A 185 -25.92 -7.94 -1.34
C ARG A 185 -26.44 -6.94 -2.33
N ASN A 186 -27.70 -6.56 -2.18
CA ASN A 186 -28.31 -5.53 -2.99
C ASN A 186 -28.65 -4.34 -2.08
N CYS A 187 -28.58 -3.14 -2.62
CA CYS A 187 -29.07 -1.94 -1.97
C CYS A 187 -30.54 -2.15 -1.63
N ALA A 188 -30.92 -1.97 -0.37
CA ALA A 188 -32.31 -2.14 0.04
C ALA A 188 -33.26 -1.17 -0.69
N THR A 189 -32.75 -0.03 -1.14
CA THR A 189 -33.51 1.05 -1.79
C THR A 189 -33.63 0.87 -3.31
N CYS A 190 -32.51 0.67 -4.01
CA CYS A 190 -32.51 0.63 -5.48
C CYS A 190 -32.20 -0.75 -6.09
N GLY A 191 -31.92 -1.77 -5.28
CA GLY A 191 -31.60 -3.11 -5.76
C GLY A 191 -30.22 -3.24 -6.42
N GLU A 192 -29.43 -2.16 -6.46
CA GLU A 192 -28.06 -2.15 -7.00
C GLU A 192 -27.16 -3.13 -6.24
N LEU A 193 -26.31 -3.86 -6.97
CA LEU A 193 -25.35 -4.76 -6.37
C LEU A 193 -24.36 -3.96 -5.50
N LEU A 194 -24.34 -4.26 -4.21
CA LEU A 194 -23.44 -3.61 -3.26
C LEU A 194 -22.09 -4.32 -3.22
N PRO A 195 -21.00 -3.56 -2.99
CA PRO A 195 -19.76 -4.18 -2.57
C PRO A 195 -19.98 -4.96 -1.26
N PRO A 196 -19.17 -6.01 -1.01
CA PRO A 196 -19.34 -6.87 0.16
C PRO A 196 -19.22 -6.10 1.48
N THR A 197 -18.48 -4.98 1.46
CA THR A 197 -17.96 -4.22 2.59
C THR A 197 -18.60 -2.86 2.78
N GLU A 198 -19.93 -2.78 2.78
CA GLU A 198 -20.66 -1.53 3.00
C GLU A 198 -21.96 -1.74 3.82
N PRO A 199 -22.61 -0.67 4.32
CA PRO A 199 -23.99 -0.72 4.80
C PRO A 199 -24.93 -1.32 3.76
N HIS A 200 -26.15 -1.71 4.13
CA HIS A 200 -27.17 -2.20 3.18
C HIS A 200 -27.76 -1.10 2.25
N ALA A 201 -26.97 -0.10 1.90
CA ALA A 201 -27.31 1.01 1.02
C ALA A 201 -26.10 1.39 0.17
N CYS A 202 -26.30 1.77 -1.10
CA CYS A 202 -25.20 2.19 -1.96
C CYS A 202 -24.76 3.62 -1.60
N MET A 203 -23.56 4.02 -2.02
CA MET A 203 -22.99 5.34 -1.71
C MET A 203 -23.93 6.51 -2.01
N ALA A 204 -24.72 6.45 -3.09
CA ALA A 204 -25.71 7.48 -3.42
C ALA A 204 -26.82 7.62 -2.36
N HIS A 205 -27.35 6.50 -1.86
CA HIS A 205 -28.38 6.52 -0.81
C HIS A 205 -27.80 6.72 0.59
N LEU A 206 -26.50 6.47 0.78
CA LEU A 206 -25.78 6.83 2.01
C LEU A 206 -25.54 8.34 2.13
N SER A 207 -25.34 9.05 1.01
CA SER A 207 -25.21 10.51 0.99
C SER A 207 -26.54 11.24 1.19
N ASP A 208 -27.67 10.67 0.76
CA ASP A 208 -29.00 11.28 0.94
C ASP A 208 -29.50 11.17 2.39
N ALA A 209 -29.14 10.08 3.08
CA ALA A 209 -29.50 9.86 4.49
C ALA A 209 -28.73 10.78 5.46
N THR A 210 -27.58 11.32 5.04
CA THR A 210 -26.75 12.22 5.86
C THR A 210 -27.00 13.70 5.59
N SER A 211 -27.72 14.04 4.51
CA SER A 211 -28.13 15.41 4.17
C SER A 211 -29.51 15.81 4.74
N SER A 212 -30.10 14.93 5.55
CA SER A 212 -31.38 15.13 6.24
C SER A 212 -31.25 15.29 7.77
N THR A 213 -30.02 15.51 8.26
CA THR A 213 -29.68 15.90 9.65
C THR A 213 -28.87 17.18 9.66
#